data_AF-A0A355G6D2-F1
#
_entry.id   AF-A0A355G6D2-F1
#
_cell.length_a   1.000
_cell.length_b   1.000
_cell.length_c   1.000
_cell.angle_alpha   90.00
_cell.angle_beta   90.00
_cell.angle_gamma   90.00
#
_symmetry.space_group_name_H-M   'P 1'
#
loop_
_entity.id
_entity.type
_entity.pdbx_description
1 polymer ?
#
loop_
_entity_poly.entity_id
_entity_poly.type
_entity_poly.pdbx_seq_one_letter_code
_entity_poly.pdbx_strand_id
1 'polypeptide(L)'
;MLILVPLSCQQTSDPGPLETAVDLQKSGQTDQAIDLLADSDIEQCLRESSLESLKMSEAQFAELSRAGRSEGQEEMLLVVPVVKQAAFQQIETMQAAEDAGRTAESKRLRDQIQRLIRDLQGENRVTLYQQLGSGIQKKLDQVTSKQKADETDSKVTH
;
A
#
# COMPACT_ATOMS: atom_id res chain seq x y z
N MET A 1 -7.59 -38.78 37.83
CA MET A 1 -6.48 -38.40 36.95
C MET A 1 -7.02 -37.32 36.02
N LEU A 2 -6.77 -36.04 36.34
CA LEU A 2 -7.23 -34.90 35.54
C LEU A 2 -6.20 -34.65 34.44
N ILE A 3 -6.59 -34.87 33.19
CA ILE A 3 -5.75 -34.56 32.03
C ILE A 3 -5.91 -33.07 31.75
N LEU A 4 -4.87 -32.31 32.10
CA LEU A 4 -4.73 -30.90 31.78
C LEU A 4 -4.39 -30.80 30.29
N VAL A 5 -5.36 -30.49 29.45
CA VAL A 5 -5.11 -30.11 28.06
C VAL A 5 -4.51 -28.71 28.11
N PRO A 6 -3.28 -28.48 27.62
CA PRO A 6 -2.78 -27.12 27.50
C PRO A 6 -3.69 -26.40 26.50
N LEU A 7 -4.41 -25.38 26.97
CA LEU A 7 -4.92 -24.35 26.09
C LEU A 7 -3.69 -23.77 25.38
N SER A 8 -3.48 -24.20 24.14
CA SER A 8 -2.70 -23.42 23.20
C SER A 8 -3.38 -22.06 23.15
N CYS A 9 -2.79 -21.07 23.83
CA CYS A 9 -3.09 -19.67 23.55
C CYS A 9 -2.85 -19.50 22.06
N GLN A 10 -3.92 -19.51 21.26
CA GLN A 10 -3.89 -18.89 19.94
C GLN A 10 -3.48 -17.46 20.23
N GLN A 11 -2.21 -17.12 19.96
CA GLN A 11 -1.83 -15.74 19.75
C GLN A 11 -2.66 -15.30 18.55
N THR A 12 -3.84 -14.73 18.82
CA THR A 12 -4.45 -13.79 17.90
C THR A 12 -3.46 -12.65 17.81
N SER A 13 -2.51 -12.77 16.89
CA SER A 13 -1.65 -11.67 16.48
C SER A 13 -2.59 -10.52 16.17
N ASP A 14 -2.39 -9.37 16.82
CA ASP A 14 -3.20 -8.20 16.54
C ASP A 14 -3.20 -7.95 15.02
N PRO A 15 -4.36 -7.60 14.44
CA PRO A 15 -4.45 -7.38 13.00
C PRO A 15 -3.41 -6.35 12.57
N GLY A 16 -2.70 -6.66 11.48
CA GLY A 16 -1.70 -5.75 10.93
C GLY A 16 -2.31 -4.41 10.51
N PRO A 17 -1.49 -3.39 10.22
CA PRO A 17 -1.99 -2.08 9.80
C PRO A 17 -2.89 -2.16 8.56
N LEU A 18 -2.61 -3.09 7.64
CA LEU A 18 -3.44 -3.27 6.45
C LEU A 18 -4.82 -3.86 6.79
N GLU A 19 -4.88 -4.93 7.57
CA GLU A 19 -6.14 -5.53 8.00
C GLU A 19 -7.00 -4.53 8.77
N THR A 20 -6.36 -3.78 9.68
CA THR A 20 -7.02 -2.70 10.42
C THR A 20 -7.57 -1.63 9.47
N ALA A 21 -6.78 -1.19 8.49
CA ALA A 21 -7.22 -0.20 7.50
C ALA A 21 -8.39 -0.74 6.64
N VAL A 22 -8.35 -2.01 6.25
CA VAL A 22 -9.45 -2.66 5.50
C VAL A 22 -10.72 -2.71 6.34
N ASP A 23 -10.64 -3.04 7.62
CA ASP A 23 -11.80 -3.10 8.51
C ASP A 23 -12.38 -1.70 8.82
N LEU A 24 -11.53 -0.69 8.95
CA LEU A 24 -11.95 0.72 9.00
C LEU A 24 -12.68 1.13 7.71
N GLN A 25 -12.15 0.77 6.54
CA GLN A 25 -12.81 1.05 5.27
C GLN A 25 -14.18 0.36 5.16
N LYS A 26 -14.30 -0.91 5.54
CA LYS A 26 -15.59 -1.63 5.58
C LYS A 26 -16.60 -0.94 6.50
N SER A 27 -16.12 -0.35 7.60
CA SER A 27 -16.93 0.36 8.59
C SER A 27 -17.27 1.80 8.18
N GLY A 28 -16.87 2.24 6.98
CA GLY A 28 -17.09 3.59 6.48
C GLY A 28 -16.13 4.64 7.02
N GLN A 29 -15.10 4.24 7.76
CA GLN A 29 -14.06 5.11 8.33
C GLN A 29 -12.87 5.24 7.36
N THR A 30 -13.16 5.58 6.10
CA THR A 30 -12.18 5.57 5.02
C THR A 30 -11.00 6.51 5.27
N ASP A 31 -11.23 7.72 5.78
CA ASP A 31 -10.14 8.66 6.04
C ASP A 31 -9.17 8.12 7.10
N GLN A 32 -9.70 7.51 8.17
CA GLN A 32 -8.87 6.89 9.22
C GLN A 32 -8.08 5.68 8.69
N ALA A 33 -8.68 4.90 7.77
CA ALA A 33 -7.98 3.80 7.12
C ALA A 33 -6.79 4.30 6.28
N ILE A 34 -7.00 5.39 5.55
CA ILE A 34 -5.98 6.01 4.70
C ILE A 34 -4.85 6.57 5.58
N ASP A 35 -5.17 7.36 6.60
CA ASP A 35 -4.18 7.97 7.50
C ASP A 35 -3.33 6.90 8.20
N LEU A 36 -3.97 5.86 8.75
CA LEU A 36 -3.29 4.75 9.39
C LEU A 36 -2.25 4.10 8.47
N LEU A 37 -2.63 3.86 7.22
CA LEU A 37 -1.77 3.18 6.27
C LEU A 37 -0.71 4.13 5.70
N ALA A 38 -1.03 5.41 5.50
CA ALA A 38 -0.10 6.43 5.02
C ALA A 38 1.05 6.71 6.00
N ASP A 39 0.80 6.59 7.30
CA ASP A 39 1.81 6.74 8.35
C ASP A 39 2.73 5.51 8.49
N SER A 40 2.39 4.40 7.81
CA SER A 40 3.08 3.11 7.88
C SER A 40 4.02 2.86 6.69
N ASP A 41 4.91 1.86 6.78
CA ASP A 41 5.59 1.35 5.58
C ASP A 41 4.61 0.42 4.82
N ILE A 42 3.91 0.99 3.84
CA ILE A 42 2.81 0.30 3.13
C ILE A 42 3.29 -1.01 2.51
N GLU A 43 4.48 -1.04 1.91
CA GLU A 43 5.03 -2.25 1.28
C GLU A 43 5.26 -3.36 2.31
N GLN A 44 5.80 -3.00 3.48
CA GLN A 44 5.93 -3.95 4.59
C GLN A 44 4.55 -4.45 5.05
N CYS A 45 3.56 -3.57 5.16
CA CYS A 45 2.20 -3.95 5.53
C CYS A 45 1.58 -4.94 4.54
N LEU A 46 1.78 -4.74 3.23
CA LEU A 46 1.32 -5.68 2.20
C LEU A 46 2.01 -7.04 2.32
N ARG A 47 3.31 -7.05 2.62
CA ARG A 47 4.12 -8.27 2.71
C ARG A 47 3.77 -9.11 3.93
N GLU A 48 3.50 -8.46 5.06
CA GLU A 48 3.16 -9.09 6.33
C GLU A 48 1.69 -9.49 6.41
N SER A 49 0.87 -8.99 5.49
CA SER A 49 -0.56 -9.25 5.47
C SER A 49 -0.91 -10.74 5.36
N SER A 50 -2.00 -11.10 6.03
CA SER A 50 -2.65 -12.39 5.91
C SER A 50 -3.47 -12.56 4.62
N LEU A 51 -3.79 -11.46 3.93
CA LEU A 51 -4.67 -11.45 2.75
C LEU A 51 -4.09 -12.26 1.59
N GLU A 52 -4.88 -13.21 1.08
CA GLU A 52 -4.40 -14.21 0.12
C GLU A 52 -4.25 -13.63 -1.29
N SER A 53 -5.11 -12.68 -1.70
CA SER A 53 -5.03 -12.08 -3.04
C SER A 53 -3.70 -11.34 -3.25
N LEU A 54 -3.06 -10.87 -2.18
CA LEU A 54 -1.75 -10.24 -2.24
C LEU A 54 -0.64 -11.25 -2.55
N LYS A 55 -0.79 -12.52 -2.22
CA LYS A 55 0.28 -13.53 -2.29
C LYS A 55 0.26 -14.36 -3.57
N MET A 56 -0.59 -14.00 -4.52
CA MET A 56 -0.81 -14.80 -5.73
C MET A 56 -0.64 -14.02 -7.01
N SER A 57 -0.16 -14.73 -8.03
CA SER A 57 -0.11 -14.29 -9.42
C SER A 57 -1.49 -14.36 -10.08
N GLU A 58 -1.64 -13.68 -11.22
CA GLU A 58 -2.84 -13.80 -12.06
C GLU A 58 -3.16 -15.25 -12.44
N ALA A 59 -2.13 -16.06 -12.75
CA ALA A 59 -2.31 -17.46 -13.10
C ALA A 59 -2.89 -18.28 -11.94
N GLN A 60 -2.34 -18.10 -10.73
CA GLN A 60 -2.85 -18.75 -9.52
C GLN A 60 -4.27 -18.30 -9.18
N PHE A 61 -4.56 -17.01 -9.35
CA PHE A 61 -5.91 -16.48 -9.17
C PHE A 61 -6.92 -17.08 -10.16
N ALA A 62 -6.53 -17.26 -11.43
CA ALA A 62 -7.36 -17.85 -12.46
C ALA A 62 -7.71 -19.33 -12.17
N GLU A 63 -6.80 -20.07 -11.53
CA GLU A 63 -6.98 -21.48 -11.16
C GLU A 63 -7.95 -21.69 -9.98
N LEU A 64 -8.28 -20.63 -9.23
CA LEU A 64 -9.22 -20.74 -8.11
C LEU A 64 -10.62 -21.18 -8.57
N SER A 65 -11.37 -21.76 -7.63
CA SER A 65 -12.80 -22.01 -7.84
C SER A 65 -13.55 -20.70 -8.09
N ARG A 66 -14.77 -20.78 -8.64
CA ARG A 66 -15.60 -19.57 -8.81
C ARG A 66 -15.80 -18.81 -7.50
N ALA A 67 -16.04 -19.53 -6.40
CA ALA A 67 -16.20 -18.94 -5.08
C ALA A 67 -14.90 -18.24 -4.61
N GLY A 68 -13.75 -18.91 -4.75
CA GLY A 68 -12.45 -18.33 -4.37
C GLY A 68 -12.09 -17.09 -5.18
N ARG A 69 -12.44 -17.05 -6.49
CA ARG A 69 -12.27 -15.83 -7.29
C ARG A 69 -13.18 -14.69 -6.83
N SER A 70 -14.42 -14.97 -6.44
CA SER A 70 -15.32 -13.95 -5.91
C SER A 70 -14.81 -13.38 -4.58
N GLU A 71 -14.37 -14.23 -3.65
CA GLU A 71 -13.78 -13.81 -2.38
C GLU A 71 -12.53 -12.94 -2.60
N GLY A 72 -11.61 -13.37 -3.48
CA GLY A 72 -10.43 -12.57 -3.79
C GLY A 72 -10.75 -11.25 -4.51
N GLN A 73 -11.83 -11.19 -5.32
CA GLN A 73 -12.31 -9.94 -5.90
C GLN A 73 -12.85 -8.98 -4.84
N GLU A 74 -13.63 -9.47 -3.88
CA GLU A 74 -14.15 -8.68 -2.77
C GLU A 74 -13.01 -8.13 -1.89
N GLU A 75 -11.99 -8.96 -1.63
CA GLU A 75 -10.78 -8.53 -0.91
C GLU A 75 -10.07 -7.40 -1.68
N MET A 76 -9.81 -7.58 -2.97
CA MET A 76 -9.17 -6.58 -3.81
C MET A 76 -9.97 -5.26 -3.90
N LEU A 77 -11.29 -5.32 -3.95
CA LEU A 77 -12.16 -4.14 -3.97
C LEU A 77 -12.02 -3.29 -2.71
N LEU A 78 -11.60 -3.89 -1.60
CA LEU A 78 -11.35 -3.19 -0.35
C LEU A 78 -9.90 -2.69 -0.25
N VAL A 79 -8.94 -3.53 -0.61
CA VAL A 79 -7.49 -3.23 -0.48
C VAL A 79 -7.04 -2.15 -1.47
N VAL A 80 -7.44 -2.26 -2.74
CA VAL A 80 -6.89 -1.40 -3.81
C VAL A 80 -7.19 0.09 -3.56
N PRO A 81 -8.41 0.50 -3.18
CA PRO A 81 -8.69 1.90 -2.88
C PRO A 81 -7.86 2.46 -1.72
N VAL A 82 -7.79 1.75 -0.58
CA VAL A 82 -7.05 2.26 0.60
C VAL A 82 -5.56 2.38 0.32
N VAL A 83 -4.94 1.36 -0.28
CA VAL A 83 -3.52 1.37 -0.62
C VAL A 83 -3.20 2.49 -1.60
N LYS A 84 -4.07 2.70 -2.60
CA LYS A 84 -3.90 3.78 -3.58
C LYS A 84 -3.90 5.15 -2.91
N GLN A 85 -4.89 5.42 -2.07
CA GLN A 85 -5.03 6.73 -1.43
C GLN A 85 -3.92 6.97 -0.41
N ALA A 86 -3.57 5.96 0.39
CA ALA A 86 -2.47 6.04 1.34
C ALA A 86 -1.12 6.31 0.63
N ALA A 87 -0.85 5.62 -0.48
CA ALA A 87 0.35 5.87 -1.27
C ALA A 87 0.36 7.27 -1.90
N PHE A 88 -0.81 7.79 -2.32
CA PHE A 88 -0.91 9.17 -2.83
C PHE A 88 -0.63 10.19 -1.74
N GLN A 89 -1.14 9.97 -0.53
CA GLN A 89 -0.85 10.79 0.64
C GLN A 89 0.62 10.74 1.06
N GLN A 90 1.28 9.58 0.97
CA GLN A 90 2.73 9.47 1.16
C GLN A 90 3.53 10.27 0.13
N ILE A 91 3.10 10.28 -1.14
CA ILE A 91 3.72 11.10 -2.19
C ILE A 91 3.57 12.59 -1.89
N GLU A 92 2.40 13.01 -1.41
CA GLU A 92 2.14 14.40 -1.03
C GLU A 92 2.96 14.83 0.20
N THR A 93 3.07 13.94 1.19
CA THR A 93 3.92 14.14 2.37
C THR A 93 5.40 14.22 2.00
N MET A 94 5.85 13.36 1.07
CA MET A 94 7.21 13.39 0.52
C MET A 94 7.50 14.75 -0.14
N GLN A 95 6.59 15.25 -0.98
CA GLN A 95 6.73 16.56 -1.62
C GLN A 95 6.80 17.69 -0.59
N ALA A 96 5.88 17.71 0.39
CA ALA A 96 5.86 18.72 1.44
C ALA A 96 7.12 18.67 2.34
N ALA A 97 7.69 17.48 2.56
CA ALA A 97 8.98 17.34 3.26
C ALA A 97 10.12 17.94 2.43
N GLU A 98 10.17 17.69 1.12
CA GLU A 98 11.16 18.28 0.21
C GLU A 98 11.06 19.81 0.20
N ASP A 99 9.85 20.36 0.03
CA ASP A 99 9.61 21.81 -0.01
C ASP A 99 10.00 22.51 1.30
N ALA A 100 9.89 21.80 2.42
CA ALA A 100 10.32 22.26 3.74
C ALA A 100 11.83 22.06 4.01
N GLY A 101 12.61 21.56 3.05
CA GLY A 101 14.04 21.27 3.20
C GLY A 101 14.34 20.03 4.06
N ARG A 102 13.34 19.19 4.35
CA ARG A 102 13.47 17.95 5.14
C ARG A 102 13.91 16.78 4.25
N THR A 103 15.08 16.90 3.65
CA THR A 103 15.60 15.94 2.64
C THR A 103 15.68 14.49 3.15
N ALA A 104 16.00 14.27 4.43
CA ALA A 104 16.07 12.92 4.99
C ALA A 104 14.70 12.21 5.02
N GLU A 105 13.64 12.94 5.37
CA GLU A 105 12.27 12.44 5.42
C GLU A 105 11.73 12.19 4.01
N SER A 106 11.90 13.16 3.11
CA SER A 106 11.54 13.03 1.70
C SER A 106 12.23 11.81 1.05
N LYS A 107 13.54 11.63 1.27
CA LYS A 107 14.27 10.48 0.75
C LYS A 107 13.74 9.16 1.30
N ARG A 108 13.49 9.07 2.62
CA ARG A 108 12.91 7.87 3.24
C ARG A 108 11.56 7.51 2.61
N LEU A 109 10.66 8.48 2.48
CA LEU A 109 9.34 8.27 1.89
C LEU A 109 9.45 7.86 0.42
N ARG A 110 10.34 8.49 -0.35
CA ARG A 110 10.62 8.10 -1.74
C ARG A 110 11.07 6.65 -1.83
N ASP A 111 11.99 6.22 -0.98
CA ASP A 111 12.50 4.84 -0.95
C ASP A 111 11.39 3.84 -0.60
N GLN A 112 10.47 4.20 0.32
CA GLN A 112 9.30 3.40 0.67
C GLN A 112 8.34 3.25 -0.52
N ILE A 113 7.98 4.37 -1.17
CA ILE A 113 7.09 4.39 -2.33
C ILE A 113 7.69 3.58 -3.49
N GLN A 114 9.00 3.69 -3.73
CA GLN A 114 9.67 2.92 -4.79
C GLN A 114 9.74 1.41 -4.50
N ARG A 115 9.85 1.00 -3.23
CA ARG A 115 9.70 -0.41 -2.87
C ARG A 115 8.28 -0.90 -3.13
N LEU A 116 7.28 -0.14 -2.69
CA LEU A 116 5.86 -0.45 -2.91
C LEU A 116 5.54 -0.63 -4.40
N ILE A 117 5.97 0.31 -5.24
CA ILE A 117 5.73 0.24 -6.69
C ILE A 117 6.34 -1.02 -7.28
N ARG A 118 7.60 -1.34 -6.97
CA ARG A 118 8.29 -2.53 -7.50
C ARG A 118 7.61 -3.82 -7.06
N ASP A 119 7.19 -3.89 -5.81
CA ASP A 119 6.48 -5.04 -5.25
C ASP A 119 5.13 -5.26 -5.94
N LEU A 120 4.34 -4.20 -6.08
CA LEU A 120 3.03 -4.24 -6.73
C LEU A 120 3.10 -4.56 -8.23
N GLN A 121 4.13 -4.07 -8.93
CA GLN A 121 4.35 -4.33 -10.35
C GLN A 121 4.98 -5.71 -10.63
N GLY A 122 5.30 -6.49 -9.60
CA GLY A 122 5.88 -7.82 -9.76
C GLY A 122 4.95 -8.78 -10.52
N GLU A 123 5.53 -9.66 -11.34
CA GLU A 123 4.79 -10.66 -12.13
C GLU A 123 4.04 -11.68 -11.24
N ASN A 124 4.44 -11.80 -9.97
CA ASN A 124 3.81 -12.66 -8.97
C ASN A 124 2.59 -12.01 -8.29
N ARG A 125 2.06 -10.91 -8.84
CA ARG A 125 0.86 -10.23 -8.36
C ARG A 125 -0.28 -10.38 -9.37
N VAL A 126 -1.52 -10.41 -8.88
CA VAL A 126 -2.73 -10.25 -9.70
C VAL A 126 -2.66 -8.93 -10.48
N THR A 127 -3.18 -8.92 -11.70
CA THR A 127 -3.10 -7.80 -12.66
C THR A 127 -3.58 -6.48 -12.05
N LEU A 128 -4.61 -6.53 -11.21
CA LEU A 128 -5.15 -5.33 -10.57
C LEU A 128 -4.14 -4.65 -9.62
N TYR A 129 -3.31 -5.41 -8.91
CA TYR A 129 -2.22 -4.87 -8.09
C TYR A 129 -1.09 -4.30 -8.94
N GLN A 130 -0.79 -4.90 -10.09
CA GLN A 130 0.18 -4.35 -11.04
C GLN A 130 -0.29 -3.00 -11.59
N GLN A 131 -1.58 -2.90 -11.93
CA GLN A 131 -2.19 -1.64 -12.36
C GLN A 131 -2.18 -0.58 -11.26
N LEU A 132 -2.40 -0.98 -10.00
CA LEU A 132 -2.25 -0.11 -8.84
C LEU A 132 -0.82 0.43 -8.75
N GLY A 133 0.20 -0.42 -8.84
CA GLY A 133 1.61 -0.02 -8.84
C GLY A 133 1.92 1.01 -9.93
N SER A 134 1.44 0.77 -11.16
CA SER A 134 1.57 1.72 -12.27
C SER A 134 0.84 3.05 -12.04
N GLY A 135 -0.31 3.02 -11.37
CA GLY A 135 -1.05 4.22 -10.97
C GLY A 135 -0.27 5.06 -9.95
N ILE A 136 0.39 4.41 -8.99
CA ILE A 136 1.23 5.06 -7.97
C ILE A 136 2.48 5.66 -8.61
N GLN A 137 3.17 4.90 -9.48
CA GLN A 137 4.32 5.40 -10.25
C GLN A 137 3.96 6.67 -11.03
N LYS A 138 2.82 6.68 -11.73
CA LYS A 138 2.37 7.84 -12.49
C LYS A 138 2.18 9.09 -11.61
N LYS A 139 1.61 8.95 -10.40
CA LYS A 139 1.46 10.07 -9.46
C LYS A 139 2.84 10.54 -8.96
N LEU A 140 3.76 9.64 -8.65
CA LEU A 140 5.13 9.97 -8.23
C LEU A 140 5.87 10.77 -9.32
N ASP A 141 5.77 10.33 -10.58
CA ASP A 141 6.41 11.00 -11.72
C ASP A 141 5.84 12.40 -11.96
N GLN A 142 4.54 12.59 -11.77
CA GLN A 142 3.90 13.91 -11.90
C GLN A 142 4.44 14.92 -10.87
N VAL A 143 4.62 14.47 -9.64
CA VAL A 143 5.07 15.33 -8.53
C VAL A 143 6.55 15.67 -8.70
N THR A 144 7.39 14.68 -9.05
CA THR A 144 8.81 14.90 -9.31
C THR A 144 9.10 15.70 -10.60
N SER A 145 8.24 15.61 -11.62
CA SER A 145 8.41 16.38 -12.86
C SER A 145 8.04 17.86 -12.69
N LYS A 146 7.03 18.17 -11.85
CA LYS A 146 6.68 19.55 -11.51
C LYS A 146 7.84 20.27 -10.82
N GLN A 147 8.51 19.60 -9.87
CA GLN A 147 9.69 20.15 -9.19
C GLN A 147 10.79 20.59 -10.18
N LYS A 148 11.08 19.77 -11.20
CA LYS A 148 12.11 20.10 -12.20
C LYS A 148 11.76 21.32 -13.06
N ALA A 149 10.47 21.53 -13.33
CA ALA A 149 10.03 22.70 -14.09
C ALA A 149 10.19 23.99 -13.27
N ASP A 150 9.79 23.97 -11.99
CA ASP A 150 9.87 25.14 -11.10
C ASP A 150 11.33 25.56 -10.78
N GLU A 151 12.26 24.60 -10.69
CA GLU A 151 13.69 24.89 -10.55
C GLU A 151 14.30 25.53 -11.81
N THR A 152 13.77 25.19 -12.99
CA THR A 152 14.30 25.70 -14.27
C THR A 152 13.85 27.15 -14.49
N ASP A 153 12.60 27.48 -14.20
CA ASP A 153 12.10 28.86 -14.29
C ASP A 153 12.77 29.79 -13.27
N SER A 154 13.03 29.33 -12.05
CA SER A 154 13.70 30.14 -11.02
C SER A 154 15.15 30.50 -11.37
N LYS A 155 15.83 29.71 -12.21
CA LYS A 155 17.22 29.97 -12.66
C LYS A 155 17.32 30.91 -13.85
N VAL A 156 16.24 31.16 -14.60
CA VAL A 156 16.26 32.00 -15.81
C VAL A 156 16.01 33.48 -15.49
N THR A 157 15.57 33.81 -14.28
CA THR A 157 15.25 35.18 -13.83
C THR A 157 16.36 35.93 -13.08
N HIS A 158 17.63 35.49 -13.14
CA HIS A 158 18.76 36.20 -12.54
C HIS A 158 19.81 36.68 -13.55
#